data_AF-A0A484Y7I8-F1
#
_entry.id   AF-A0A484Y7I8-F1
#
_cell.length_a   1.000
_cell.length_b   1.000
_cell.length_c   1.000
_cell.angle_alpha   90.00
_cell.angle_beta   90.00
_cell.angle_gamma   90.00
#
_symmetry.space_group_name_H-M   'P 1'
#
loop_
_entity.id
_entity.type
_entity.pdbx_description
1 polymer ?
#
loop_
_entity_poly.entity_id
_entity_poly.type
_entity_poly.pdbx_seq_one_letter_code
_entity_poly.pdbx_strand_id
1 'polypeptide(L)'
;MLTDAQRETIFSRWPGPVTFVFPAPATTPRWLTGRFDSLAVRVTDHPLVVALCQAYGKPLVSTSANLSGLPPCRTVDEVRAQFGAAFPVVPGETGGRLNPSEIRDALTGELFRQG
;
A
#
# COMPACT_ATOMS: atom_id res chain seq x y z
N MET A 1 -14.14 -18.33 1.02
CA MET A 1 -14.86 -17.24 0.32
C MET A 1 -15.30 -16.23 1.38
N LEU A 2 -15.14 -14.93 1.13
CA LEU A 2 -15.60 -13.88 2.06
C LEU A 2 -17.13 -13.82 2.09
N THR A 3 -17.70 -13.69 3.28
CA THR A 3 -19.13 -13.40 3.49
C THR A 3 -19.46 -11.97 3.08
N ASP A 4 -20.74 -11.66 2.88
CA ASP A 4 -21.18 -10.31 2.51
C ASP A 4 -20.84 -9.29 3.60
N ALA A 5 -20.98 -9.66 4.88
CA ALA A 5 -20.57 -8.81 6.01
C ALA A 5 -19.06 -8.50 6.01
N GLN A 6 -18.22 -9.50 5.66
CA GLN A 6 -16.77 -9.28 5.53
C GLN A 6 -16.46 -8.34 4.36
N ARG A 7 -17.14 -8.51 3.21
CA ARG A 7 -16.99 -7.63 2.05
C ARG A 7 -17.42 -6.20 2.37
N GLU A 8 -18.53 -6.01 3.05
CA GLU A 8 -19.02 -4.70 3.48
C GLU A 8 -18.02 -4.01 4.43
N THR A 9 -17.44 -4.76 5.37
CA THR A 9 -16.40 -4.24 6.26
C THR A 9 -15.15 -3.78 5.51
N ILE A 10 -14.77 -4.51 4.45
CA ILE A 10 -13.60 -4.18 3.63
C ILE A 10 -13.90 -2.97 2.74
N PHE A 11 -15.01 -3.00 2.00
CA PHE A 11 -15.36 -1.97 1.04
C PHE A 11 -15.81 -0.67 1.70
N SER A 12 -16.35 -0.68 2.93
CA SER A 12 -16.61 0.56 3.67
C SER A 12 -15.34 1.33 4.08
N ARG A 13 -14.16 0.69 4.03
CA ARG A 13 -12.86 1.32 4.32
C ARG A 13 -12.03 1.62 3.07
N TRP A 14 -12.55 1.27 1.88
CA TRP A 14 -11.92 1.53 0.59
C TRP A 14 -12.81 2.38 -0.32
N PRO A 15 -12.24 3.30 -1.12
CA PRO A 15 -10.82 3.69 -1.16
C PRO A 15 -10.36 4.37 0.14
N GLY A 16 -9.11 4.14 0.56
CA GLY A 16 -8.65 4.70 1.83
C GLY A 16 -7.27 4.25 2.30
N PRO A 17 -6.90 4.59 3.55
CA PRO A 17 -5.59 4.29 4.10
C PRO A 17 -5.45 2.88 4.64
N VAL A 18 -6.49 2.05 4.61
CA VAL A 18 -6.47 0.71 5.22
C VAL A 18 -5.93 -0.31 4.23
N THR A 19 -4.97 -1.12 4.65
CA THR A 19 -4.47 -2.27 3.91
C THR A 19 -5.12 -3.53 4.49
N PHE A 20 -5.62 -4.41 3.63
CA PHE A 20 -6.16 -5.71 4.04
C PHE A 20 -5.29 -6.85 3.52
N VAL A 21 -5.10 -7.87 4.34
CA VAL A 21 -4.35 -9.10 4.03
C VAL A 21 -5.34 -10.19 3.64
N PHE A 22 -5.19 -10.73 2.43
CA PHE A 22 -6.05 -11.79 1.89
C PHE A 22 -5.25 -13.07 1.65
N PRO A 23 -5.87 -14.25 1.73
CA PRO A 23 -5.30 -15.45 1.15
C PRO A 23 -4.97 -15.22 -0.33
N ALA A 24 -3.76 -15.58 -0.72
CA ALA A 24 -3.29 -15.45 -2.10
C ALA A 24 -3.40 -16.81 -2.81
N PRO A 25 -3.86 -16.88 -4.06
CA PRO A 25 -3.80 -18.13 -4.83
C PRO A 25 -2.35 -18.56 -5.03
N ALA A 26 -2.10 -19.86 -5.14
CA ALA A 26 -0.76 -20.43 -5.33
C ALA A 26 -0.04 -19.93 -6.60
N THR A 27 -0.79 -19.39 -7.56
CA THR A 27 -0.26 -18.75 -8.76
C THR A 27 0.32 -17.35 -8.51
N THR A 28 0.12 -16.78 -7.32
CA THR A 28 0.69 -15.49 -6.93
C THR A 28 2.20 -15.64 -6.77
N PRO A 29 3.02 -14.80 -7.43
CA PRO A 29 4.47 -14.91 -7.32
C PRO A 29 4.97 -14.84 -5.87
N ARG A 30 5.86 -15.75 -5.50
CA ARG A 30 6.41 -15.82 -4.13
C ARG A 30 7.23 -14.59 -3.75
N TRP A 31 7.76 -13.84 -4.71
CA TRP A 31 8.42 -12.56 -4.43
C TRP A 31 7.44 -11.46 -3.99
N LEU A 32 6.12 -11.66 -4.15
CA LEU A 32 5.09 -10.75 -3.62
C LEU A 32 4.63 -11.18 -2.22
N THR A 33 4.39 -12.47 -2.01
CA THR A 33 3.87 -12.99 -0.71
C THR A 33 4.98 -13.28 0.29
N GLY A 34 6.24 -13.37 -0.16
CA GLY A 34 7.38 -13.80 0.63
C GLY A 34 7.18 -15.22 1.16
N ARG A 35 7.32 -15.37 2.48
CA ARG A 35 7.15 -16.66 3.17
C ARG A 35 5.68 -17.02 3.45
N PHE A 36 4.72 -16.14 3.17
CA PHE A 36 3.31 -16.32 3.51
C PHE A 36 2.48 -16.77 2.29
N ASP A 37 1.31 -17.33 2.55
CA ASP A 37 0.29 -17.67 1.54
C ASP A 37 -0.80 -16.59 1.44
N SER A 38 -0.46 -15.37 1.86
CA SER A 38 -1.33 -14.21 1.87
C SER A 38 -0.65 -13.00 1.24
N LEU A 39 -1.45 -12.03 0.82
CA LEU A 39 -1.00 -10.79 0.20
C LEU A 39 -1.72 -9.58 0.80
N ALA A 40 -0.93 -8.56 1.16
CA ALA A 40 -1.43 -7.28 1.62
C ALA A 40 -1.75 -6.38 0.41
N VAL A 41 -2.99 -5.93 0.31
CA VAL A 41 -3.46 -5.05 -0.77
C VAL A 41 -4.19 -3.82 -0.22
N ARG A 42 -4.18 -2.73 -0.98
CA ARG A 42 -4.87 -1.48 -0.63
C ARG A 42 -5.45 -0.83 -1.87
N VAL A 43 -6.70 -0.40 -1.78
CA VAL A 43 -7.31 0.52 -2.75
C VAL A 43 -7.17 1.94 -2.19
N THR A 44 -6.29 2.74 -2.80
CA THR A 44 -5.95 4.07 -2.30
C THR A 44 -6.95 5.13 -2.76
N ASP A 45 -7.18 6.12 -1.91
CA ASP A 45 -7.92 7.36 -2.20
C ASP A 45 -7.01 8.50 -2.70
N HIS A 46 -5.70 8.28 -2.83
CA HIS A 46 -4.76 9.34 -3.22
C HIS A 46 -4.86 9.66 -4.73
N PRO A 47 -5.33 10.86 -5.14
CA PRO A 47 -5.70 11.13 -6.54
C PRO A 47 -4.58 10.88 -7.54
N LEU A 48 -3.35 11.28 -7.21
CA LEU A 48 -2.17 11.06 -8.05
C LEU A 48 -1.90 9.56 -8.28
N VAL A 49 -1.99 8.74 -7.23
CA VAL A 49 -1.72 7.30 -7.32
C VAL A 49 -2.85 6.59 -8.05
N VAL A 50 -4.10 7.03 -7.83
CA VAL A 50 -5.25 6.54 -8.60
C VAL A 50 -5.04 6.78 -10.10
N ALA A 51 -4.68 8.01 -10.49
CA ALA A 51 -4.41 8.35 -11.88
C ALA A 51 -3.23 7.54 -12.45
N LEU A 52 -2.15 7.37 -11.69
CA LEU A 52 -1.00 6.57 -12.09
C LEU A 52 -1.36 5.10 -12.35
N CYS A 53 -2.09 4.47 -11.43
CA CYS A 53 -2.52 3.08 -11.58
C CYS A 53 -3.53 2.90 -12.73
N GLN A 54 -4.42 3.87 -12.94
CA GLN A 54 -5.35 3.87 -14.07
C GLN A 54 -4.61 3.99 -15.40
N ALA A 55 -3.65 4.90 -15.51
CA ALA A 55 -2.82 5.06 -16.71
C ALA A 55 -1.94 3.83 -16.99
N TYR A 56 -1.41 3.20 -15.93
CA TYR A 56 -0.62 1.98 -16.05
C TYR A 56 -1.47 0.73 -16.35
N GLY A 57 -2.76 0.75 -15.99
CA GLY A 57 -3.71 -0.35 -16.21
C GLY A 57 -3.53 -1.54 -15.26
N LYS A 58 -2.68 -1.42 -14.22
CA LYS A 58 -2.33 -2.50 -13.27
C LYS A 58 -1.99 -1.92 -11.89
N PRO A 59 -2.06 -2.74 -10.81
CA PRO A 59 -1.60 -2.31 -9.49
C PRO A 59 -0.07 -2.17 -9.43
N LEU A 60 0.41 -1.41 -8.42
CA LEU A 60 1.82 -1.21 -8.13
C LEU A 60 2.19 -1.84 -6.78
N VAL A 61 3.40 -2.40 -6.70
CA VAL A 61 4.03 -2.74 -5.43
C VAL A 61 4.43 -1.44 -4.74
N SER A 62 4.12 -1.31 -3.45
CA SER A 62 4.37 -0.09 -2.69
C SER A 62 5.07 -0.41 -1.37
N THR A 63 6.05 0.40 -1.02
CA THR A 63 6.73 0.44 0.28
C THR A 63 6.94 1.90 0.68
N SER A 64 7.41 2.17 1.90
CA SER A 64 7.82 3.51 2.30
C SER A 64 9.05 3.96 1.50
N ALA A 65 9.07 5.23 1.10
CA ALA A 65 10.17 5.80 0.32
C ALA A 65 11.36 6.11 1.25
N ASN A 66 12.11 5.07 1.63
CA ASN A 66 13.36 5.20 2.37
C ASN A 66 14.31 4.06 2.08
N LEU A 67 15.61 4.34 2.20
CA LEU A 67 16.60 3.29 2.37
C LEU A 67 16.46 2.65 3.76
N SER A 68 16.87 1.40 3.88
CA SER A 68 16.78 0.66 5.14
C SER A 68 17.52 1.40 6.26
N GLY A 69 16.86 1.56 7.40
CA GLY A 69 17.40 2.29 8.56
C GLY A 69 17.27 3.81 8.51
N LEU A 70 16.80 4.40 7.39
CA LEU A 70 16.59 5.85 7.27
C LEU A 70 15.11 6.24 7.41
N PRO A 71 14.81 7.50 7.81
CA PRO A 71 13.44 7.99 7.87
C PRO A 71 12.78 8.04 6.48
N PRO A 72 11.44 7.88 6.42
CA PRO A 72 10.66 8.00 5.18
C PRO A 72 10.73 9.41 4.62
N CYS A 73 10.95 9.52 3.31
CA CYS A 73 10.89 10.77 2.58
C CYS A 73 9.46 11.28 2.48
N ARG A 74 9.28 12.59 2.66
CA ARG A 74 8.01 13.33 2.58
C ARG A 74 7.99 14.35 1.46
N THR A 75 9.15 14.67 0.91
CA THR A 75 9.29 15.61 -0.21
C THR A 75 10.10 14.99 -1.34
N VAL A 76 9.95 15.56 -2.53
CA VAL A 76 10.76 15.19 -3.71
C VAL A 76 12.25 15.40 -3.45
N ASP A 77 12.60 16.45 -2.71
CA ASP A 77 13.99 16.78 -2.41
C ASP A 77 14.61 15.77 -1.42
N GLU A 78 13.85 15.30 -0.44
CA GLU A 78 14.29 14.21 0.44
C GLU A 78 14.50 12.90 -0.33
N VAL A 79 13.62 12.58 -1.29
CA VAL A 79 13.80 11.42 -2.18
C VAL A 79 15.10 11.57 -2.97
N ARG A 80 15.35 12.73 -3.59
CA ARG A 80 16.60 12.97 -4.33
C ARG A 80 17.83 12.94 -3.44
N ALA A 81 17.73 13.40 -2.19
CA ALA A 81 18.82 13.36 -1.24
C ALA A 81 19.18 11.92 -0.83
N GLN A 82 18.19 11.04 -0.62
CA GLN A 82 18.44 9.64 -0.25
C GLN A 82 18.77 8.74 -1.45
N PHE A 83 18.06 8.88 -2.56
CA PHE A 83 18.12 7.94 -3.70
C PHE A 83 18.97 8.46 -4.87
N GLY A 84 19.40 9.73 -4.82
CA GLY A 84 20.20 10.38 -5.84
C GLY A 84 19.37 11.27 -6.78
N ALA A 85 20.01 12.29 -7.35
CA ALA A 85 19.36 13.33 -8.14
C ALA A 85 18.65 12.80 -9.41
N ALA A 86 19.13 11.70 -9.97
CA ALA A 86 18.57 11.06 -11.17
C ALA A 86 17.50 10.00 -10.87
N PHE A 87 17.17 9.75 -9.60
CA PHE A 87 16.14 8.77 -9.24
C PHE A 87 14.76 9.24 -9.74
N PRO A 88 14.00 8.40 -10.46
CA PRO A 88 12.69 8.78 -10.96
C PRO A 88 11.72 8.97 -9.80
N VAL A 89 11.12 10.17 -9.73
CA VAL A 89 10.17 10.55 -8.68
C VAL A 89 9.02 11.30 -9.31
N VAL A 90 7.79 10.89 -9.00
CA VAL A 90 6.58 11.61 -9.42
C VAL A 90 6.38 12.78 -8.45
N PRO A 91 6.41 14.04 -8.92
CA PRO A 91 6.21 15.19 -8.06
C PRO A 91 4.75 15.26 -7.58
N GLY A 92 4.55 15.65 -6.33
CA GLY A 92 3.24 15.82 -5.72
C GLY A 92 3.35 16.04 -4.22
N GLU A 93 2.25 16.47 -3.61
CA GLU A 93 2.14 16.59 -2.16
C GLU A 93 1.71 15.25 -1.55
N THR A 94 2.15 15.00 -0.32
CA THR A 94 1.66 13.85 0.45
C THR A 94 0.23 14.12 0.93
N GLY A 95 -0.57 13.07 1.11
CA GLY A 95 -1.95 13.17 1.60
C GLY A 95 -2.10 13.58 3.08
N GLY A 96 -1.08 14.20 3.69
CA GLY A 96 -1.14 14.73 5.07
C GLY A 96 -1.18 13.71 6.20
N ARG A 97 -1.20 12.41 5.91
CA ARG A 97 -1.19 11.35 6.94
C ARG A 97 0.20 11.24 7.56
N LEU A 98 0.27 11.40 8.88
CA LEU A 98 1.54 11.34 9.63
C LEU A 98 1.99 9.90 9.94
N ASN A 99 1.02 8.99 10.06
CA ASN A 99 1.25 7.60 10.42
C ASN A 99 1.21 6.67 9.20
N PRO A 100 1.85 5.49 9.30
CA PRO A 100 1.69 4.42 8.32
C PRO A 100 0.23 3.97 8.16
N SER A 101 -0.08 3.25 7.09
CA SER A 101 -1.42 2.66 6.93
C SER A 101 -1.74 1.64 8.01
N GLU A 102 -3.02 1.59 8.39
CA GLU A 102 -3.58 0.48 9.15
C GLU A 102 -3.45 -0.83 8.34
N ILE A 103 -3.14 -1.97 8.98
CA ILE A 103 -3.13 -3.29 8.33
C ILE A 103 -4.04 -4.24 9.10
N ARG A 104 -4.98 -4.87 8.39
CA ARG A 104 -5.92 -5.85 8.96
C ARG A 104 -5.96 -7.15 8.19
N ASP A 105 -6.31 -8.23 8.87
CA ASP A 105 -6.69 -9.49 8.23
C ASP A 105 -8.09 -9.37 7.60
N ALA A 106 -8.24 -9.77 6.34
CA ALA A 106 -9.52 -9.66 5.62
C ALA A 106 -10.57 -10.70 6.07
N LEU A 107 -10.14 -11.81 6.67
CA LEU A 107 -11.02 -12.89 7.14
C LEU A 107 -11.50 -12.62 8.58
N THR A 108 -10.59 -12.25 9.47
CA THR A 108 -10.90 -12.11 10.90
C THR A 108 -11.16 -10.67 11.32
N GLY A 109 -10.70 -9.68 10.53
CA GLY A 109 -10.71 -8.27 10.93
C GLY A 109 -9.63 -7.91 11.95
N GLU A 110 -8.79 -8.87 12.34
CA GLU A 110 -7.68 -8.70 13.28
C GLU A 110 -6.75 -7.58 12.80
N LEU A 111 -6.31 -6.75 13.74
CA LEU A 111 -5.42 -5.63 13.48
C LEU A 111 -3.96 -6.07 13.60
N PHE A 112 -3.25 -6.16 12.47
CA PHE A 112 -1.81 -6.46 12.45
C PHE A 112 -0.95 -5.23 12.68
N ARG A 113 -1.41 -4.05 12.26
CA ARG A 113 -0.71 -2.78 12.50
C ARG A 113 -1.70 -1.64 12.65
N GLN A 114 -1.54 -0.86 13.71
CA GLN A 114 -2.25 0.39 13.89
C GLN A 114 -1.66 1.48 12.98
N GLY A 115 -2.54 2.24 12.33
CA GLY A 115 -2.18 3.42 11.55
C GLY A 115 -2.32 4.72 12.35
#